data_AF-A0A1B6INA0-F1
#
_entry.id   AF-A0A1B6INA0-F1
#
_cell.length_a   1.000
_cell.length_b   1.000
_cell.length_c   1.000
_cell.angle_alpha   90.00
_cell.angle_beta   90.00
_cell.angle_gamma   90.00
#
_symmetry.space_group_name_H-M   'P 1'
#
loop_
_entity.id
_entity.type
_entity.pdbx_description
1 polymer ?
#
loop_
_entity_poly.entity_id
_entity_poly.type
_entity_poly.pdbx_seq_one_letter_code
_entity_poly.pdbx_strand_id
1 'polypeptide(L)'
;VLLYTLVYGAMPFDGSNFKRLVRQISQGDYFEPKKASPASPLIRDMLNINAGRRADITAICSHWWIDAGQSEACLEVAEELANQTPVRLDLLLCLAPSGDN
;
A
#
# COMPACT_ATOMS: atom_id res chain seq x y z
N VAL A 1 1.00 -1.64 -2.62
CA VAL A 1 1.68 -2.77 -3.30
C VAL A 1 1.51 -4.08 -2.55
N LEU A 2 1.93 -4.19 -1.29
CA LEU A 2 1.84 -5.44 -0.52
C LEU A 2 0.42 -6.05 -0.49
N LEU A 3 -0.60 -5.23 -0.24
CA LEU A 3 -1.99 -5.69 -0.24
C LEU A 3 -2.39 -6.33 -1.59
N TYR A 4 -2.02 -5.71 -2.72
CA TYR A 4 -2.26 -6.28 -4.05
C TYR A 4 -1.62 -7.66 -4.19
N THR A 5 -0.36 -7.80 -3.76
CA THR A 5 0.38 -9.05 -3.85
C THR A 5 -0.26 -10.16 -3.03
N LEU A 6 -0.77 -9.85 -1.83
CA LEU A 6 -1.48 -10.81 -0.99
C LEU A 6 -2.81 -11.25 -1.61
N VAL A 7 -3.56 -10.32 -2.21
CA VAL A 7 -4.89 -10.60 -2.78
C VAL A 7 -4.79 -11.37 -4.11
N TYR A 8 -3.79 -11.06 -4.93
CA TYR A 8 -3.70 -11.57 -6.31
C TYR A 8 -2.50 -12.48 -6.61
N GLY A 9 -1.59 -12.67 -5.66
CA GLY A 9 -0.45 -13.58 -5.80
C GLY A 9 0.60 -13.13 -6.81
N ALA A 10 0.56 -11.86 -7.24
CA ALA A 10 1.50 -11.29 -8.20
C ALA A 10 1.85 -9.85 -7.83
N MET A 11 2.95 -9.32 -8.36
CA MET A 11 3.26 -7.90 -8.24
C MET A 11 2.33 -7.05 -9.14
N PRO A 12 1.91 -5.85 -8.70
CA PRO A 12 1.06 -4.97 -9.51
C PRO A 12 1.79 -4.39 -10.73
N PHE A 13 3.12 -4.23 -10.64
CA PHE A 13 3.96 -3.68 -11.68
C PHE A 13 4.99 -4.70 -12.16
N ASP A 14 5.29 -4.69 -13.46
CA ASP A 14 6.20 -5.63 -14.10
C ASP A 14 7.66 -5.16 -14.00
N GLY A 15 8.45 -5.86 -13.19
CA GLY A 15 9.87 -5.59 -12.98
C GLY A 15 10.81 -6.16 -14.03
N SER A 16 10.32 -6.88 -15.05
CA SER A 16 11.19 -7.53 -16.06
C SER A 16 11.92 -6.54 -16.98
N ASN A 17 11.39 -5.31 -17.11
CA ASN A 17 12.00 -4.23 -17.89
C ASN A 17 11.90 -2.92 -17.11
N PHE A 18 13.06 -2.33 -16.78
CA PHE A 18 13.12 -1.09 -15.99
C PHE A 18 12.32 0.07 -16.60
N LYS A 19 12.42 0.29 -17.91
CA LYS A 19 11.66 1.38 -18.58
C LYS A 19 10.16 1.15 -18.49
N ARG A 20 9.72 -0.11 -18.60
CA ARG A 20 8.32 -0.48 -18.43
C ARG A 20 7.85 -0.28 -16.99
N LEU A 21 8.63 -0.76 -16.01
CA LEU A 21 8.35 -0.60 -14.59
C LEU A 21 8.15 0.87 -14.21
N VAL A 22 9.12 1.71 -14.57
CA VAL A 22 9.06 3.16 -14.27
C VAL A 22 7.83 3.80 -14.90
N ARG A 23 7.52 3.44 -16.16
CA ARG A 23 6.32 3.95 -16.84
C ARG A 23 5.04 3.50 -16.13
N GLN A 24 4.93 2.23 -15.74
CA GLN A 24 3.75 1.70 -15.06
C GLN A 24 3.54 2.35 -13.70
N ILE A 25 4.59 2.51 -12.91
CA ILE A 25 4.52 3.19 -11.61
C ILE A 25 4.10 4.66 -11.80
N SER A 26 4.73 5.36 -12.76
CA SER A 26 4.45 6.77 -13.01
C SER A 26 3.04 7.02 -13.55
N GLN A 27 2.48 6.05 -14.28
CA GLN A 27 1.14 6.13 -14.88
C GLN A 27 0.08 5.40 -14.05
N GLY A 28 0.43 4.79 -12.92
CA GLY A 28 -0.47 3.94 -12.13
C GLY A 28 -1.05 2.78 -12.95
N ASP A 29 -0.37 2.36 -14.01
CA ASP A 29 -0.79 1.31 -14.94
C ASP A 29 -0.40 -0.06 -14.37
N TYR A 30 -1.11 -0.45 -13.31
CA TYR A 30 -1.04 -1.79 -12.74
C TYR A 30 -2.12 -2.68 -13.38
N PHE A 31 -1.85 -3.98 -13.43
CA PHE A 31 -2.83 -4.93 -13.95
C PHE A 31 -3.97 -5.14 -12.95
N GLU A 32 -5.22 -4.93 -13.37
CA GLU A 32 -6.40 -5.31 -12.57
C GLU A 32 -7.01 -6.60 -13.12
N PRO A 33 -7.10 -7.69 -12.34
CA PRO A 33 -7.61 -8.96 -12.83
C PRO A 33 -9.10 -8.89 -13.18
N LYS A 34 -9.51 -9.68 -14.19
CA LYS A 34 -10.90 -9.73 -14.70
C LYS A 34 -11.94 -10.04 -13.62
N LYS A 35 -11.56 -10.80 -12.59
CA LYS A 35 -12.38 -11.05 -11.41
C LYS A 35 -11.86 -10.16 -10.28
N ALA A 36 -12.54 -9.03 -10.07
CA ALA A 36 -12.22 -8.12 -8.98
C ALA A 36 -12.48 -8.79 -7.62
N SER A 37 -11.61 -8.52 -6.67
CA SER A 37 -11.78 -8.91 -5.28
C SER A 37 -12.58 -7.81 -4.56
N PRO A 38 -13.29 -8.11 -3.46
CA PRO A 38 -13.80 -7.07 -2.57
C PRO A 38 -12.75 -6.04 -2.13
N ALA A 39 -11.47 -6.42 -2.11
CA ALA A 39 -10.34 -5.54 -1.80
C ALA A 39 -9.94 -4.57 -2.93
N SER A 40 -10.42 -4.78 -4.17
CA SER A 40 -9.99 -4.01 -5.35
C SER A 40 -10.17 -2.49 -5.21
N PRO A 41 -11.30 -1.98 -4.67
CA PRO A 41 -11.47 -0.54 -4.49
C PRO A 41 -10.40 0.06 -3.58
N LEU A 42 -10.13 -0.58 -2.44
CA LEU A 42 -9.09 -0.13 -1.52
C LEU A 42 -7.70 -0.13 -2.17
N ILE A 43 -7.37 -1.20 -2.91
CA ILE A 43 -6.11 -1.29 -3.64
C ILE A 43 -5.95 -0.13 -4.64
N ARG A 44 -7.02 0.24 -5.33
CA ARG A 44 -7.02 1.35 -6.29
C ARG A 44 -6.76 2.69 -5.59
N ASP A 45 -7.37 2.91 -4.43
CA ASP A 45 -7.18 4.13 -3.64
C ASP A 45 -5.76 4.20 -3.05
N MET A 46 -5.18 3.06 -2.67
CA MET A 46 -3.79 2.96 -2.18
C MET A 46 -2.74 3.13 -3.29
N LEU A 47 -3.03 2.68 -4.52
CA LEU A 47 -2.14 2.77 -5.68
C LEU A 47 -2.36 4.05 -6.51
N ASN A 48 -3.07 5.04 -5.96
CA ASN A 48 -3.31 6.30 -6.64
C ASN A 48 -1.98 7.05 -6.89
N ILE A 49 -1.82 7.52 -8.13
CA ILE A 49 -0.63 8.25 -8.59
C ILE A 49 -0.56 9.62 -7.92
N ASN A 50 -1.71 10.26 -7.73
CA ASN A 50 -1.79 11.55 -7.07
C ASN A 50 -1.70 11.35 -5.55
N ALA A 51 -0.59 11.80 -4.96
CA ALA A 51 -0.35 11.69 -3.53
C ALA A 51 -1.48 12.32 -2.67
N GLY A 52 -2.08 13.43 -3.11
CA GLY A 52 -3.18 14.08 -2.40
C GLY A 52 -4.54 13.38 -2.53
N ARG A 53 -4.65 12.39 -3.42
CA ARG A 53 -5.85 11.53 -3.57
C ARG A 53 -5.57 10.08 -3.17
N ARG A 54 -4.35 9.76 -2.75
CA ARG A 54 -3.97 8.45 -2.27
C ARG A 54 -4.57 8.28 -0.88
N ALA A 55 -5.19 7.12 -0.63
CA ALA A 55 -5.76 6.85 0.68
C ALA A 55 -4.68 6.96 1.77
N ASP A 56 -4.96 7.76 2.80
CA ASP A 56 -4.18 7.81 4.02
C ASP A 56 -4.49 6.61 4.92
N ILE A 57 -3.74 6.46 6.01
CA ILE A 57 -3.89 5.31 6.89
C ILE A 57 -5.28 5.26 7.55
N THR A 58 -5.83 6.42 7.90
CA THR A 58 -7.16 6.54 8.50
C THR A 58 -8.24 6.05 7.53
N ALA A 59 -8.21 6.51 6.28
CA ALA A 59 -9.13 6.09 5.24
C ALA A 59 -8.99 4.59 4.90
N ILE A 60 -7.77 4.05 4.94
CA ILE A 60 -7.51 2.62 4.74
C ILE A 60 -8.15 1.81 5.87
N CYS A 61 -7.90 2.18 7.13
CA CYS A 61 -8.41 1.47 8.31
C CYS A 61 -9.92 1.55 8.44
N SER A 62 -10.56 2.63 7.99
CA SER A 62 -12.02 2.80 7.99
C SER A 62 -12.69 2.30 6.70
N HIS A 63 -11.94 1.74 5.75
CA HIS A 63 -12.53 1.22 4.53
C HIS A 63 -13.38 -0.02 4.84
N TRP A 64 -14.60 -0.10 4.28
CA TRP A 64 -15.56 -1.16 4.58
C TRP A 64 -14.98 -2.59 4.42
N TRP A 65 -14.03 -2.80 3.51
CA TRP A 65 -13.39 -4.11 3.34
C TRP A 65 -12.50 -4.51 4.54
N ILE A 66 -11.97 -3.53 5.26
CA ILE A 66 -11.13 -3.72 6.45
C ILE A 66 -11.98 -3.75 7.73
N ASP A 67 -12.99 -2.89 7.80
CA ASP A 67 -13.77 -2.65 9.03
C ASP A 67 -15.07 -3.49 9.12
N ALA A 68 -15.43 -4.23 8.06
CA ALA A 68 -16.64 -5.06 8.06
C ALA A 68 -16.52 -6.28 9.00
N GLY A 69 -17.04 -6.12 10.23
CA GLY A 69 -17.24 -7.20 11.19
C GLY A 69 -16.14 -7.36 12.24
N GLN A 70 -15.29 -6.35 12.40
CA GLN A 70 -14.22 -6.32 13.39
C GLN A 70 -14.76 -5.81 14.74
N SER A 71 -14.31 -6.42 15.83
CA SER A 71 -14.69 -5.99 17.19
C SER A 71 -13.93 -4.75 17.65
N GLU A 72 -12.79 -4.46 17.04
CA GLU A 72 -11.88 -3.38 17.41
C GLU A 72 -11.52 -2.58 16.14
N ALA A 73 -11.37 -1.26 16.29
CA ALA A 73 -11.04 -0.40 15.17
C ALA A 73 -9.62 -0.70 14.68
N CYS A 74 -9.48 -0.98 13.38
CA CYS A 74 -8.17 -1.32 12.79
C CYS A 74 -7.10 -0.25 13.07
N LEU A 75 -7.48 1.02 13.10
CA LEU A 75 -6.57 2.14 13.35
C LEU A 75 -5.99 2.09 14.78
N GLU A 76 -6.83 1.86 15.79
CA GLU A 76 -6.42 1.81 17.19
C GLU A 76 -5.43 0.67 17.43
N VAL A 77 -5.76 -0.52 16.92
CA VAL A 77 -4.88 -1.70 17.00
C VAL A 77 -3.55 -1.44 16.28
N ALA A 78 -3.58 -0.79 15.11
CA ALA A 78 -2.37 -0.48 14.35
C ALA A 78 -1.46 0.51 15.11
N GLU A 79 -2.04 1.55 15.73
CA GLU A 79 -1.31 2.52 16.54
C GLU A 79 -0.70 1.88 17.79
N GLU A 80 -1.47 1.04 18.48
CA GLU A 80 -0.99 0.30 19.64
C GLU A 80 0.21 -0.58 19.29
N LEU A 81 0.11 -1.39 18.22
CA LEU A 81 1.20 -2.26 17.76
C LEU A 81 2.42 -1.46 17.28
N ALA A 82 2.21 -0.32 16.63
CA ALA A 82 3.29 0.58 16.22
C ALA A 82 4.03 1.18 17.42
N ASN A 83 3.33 1.43 18.54
CA ASN A 83 3.93 1.92 19.78
C ASN A 83 4.69 0.82 20.55
N GLN A 84 4.25 -0.45 20.43
CA GLN A 84 4.89 -1.58 21.09
C GLN A 84 6.13 -2.09 20.35
N THR A 85 6.10 -2.04 19.02
CA THR A 85 7.26 -2.42 18.22
C THR A 85 8.22 -1.24 18.26
N PRO A 86 9.48 -1.36 18.72
CA PRO A 86 10.45 -0.34 18.42
C PRO A 86 10.58 -0.33 16.90
N VAL A 87 9.85 0.58 16.24
CA VAL A 87 10.04 0.88 14.83
C VAL A 87 11.53 1.11 14.77
N ARG A 88 12.26 0.21 14.09
CA ARG A 88 13.69 0.40 13.82
C ARG A 88 13.77 1.55 12.82
N LEU A 89 13.37 2.73 13.26
CA LEU A 89 13.43 3.97 12.54
C LEU A 89 14.88 4.18 12.14
N ASP A 90 15.82 3.79 12.99
CA ASP A 90 17.24 3.67 12.68
C ASP A 90 17.51 2.85 11.42
N LEU A 91 16.88 1.68 11.24
CA LEU A 91 17.05 0.83 10.07
C LEU A 91 16.39 1.44 8.83
N LEU A 92 15.20 2.04 8.98
CA LEU A 92 14.52 2.75 7.87
C LEU A 92 15.29 4.00 7.43
N LEU A 93 15.88 4.73 8.38
CA LEU A 93 16.76 5.87 8.13
C LEU A 93 18.09 5.42 7.50
N CYS A 94 18.64 4.28 7.90
CA CYS A 94 19.80 3.67 7.24
C CYS A 94 19.52 3.22 5.79
N LEU A 95 18.26 2.93 5.45
CA LEU A 95 17.83 2.54 4.10
C LEU A 95 17.40 3.73 3.24
N ALA A 96 17.19 4.91 3.83
CA ALA A 96 16.91 6.12 3.08
C ALA A 96 18.16 6.50 2.27
N PRO A 97 18.04 6.78 0.97
CA PRO A 97 19.18 7.22 0.19
C PRO A 97 19.71 8.53 0.78
N SER A 98 20.99 8.55 1.14
CA SER A 98 21.69 9.77 1.51
C SER A 98 21.49 10.77 0.36
N GLY A 99 20.85 11.90 0.62
CA GLY A 99 20.78 12.96 -0.36
C GLY A 99 22.19 13.42 -0.69
N ASP A 100 22.67 13.09 -1.89
CA ASP A 100 23.89 13.69 -2.43
C ASP A 100 23.67 15.21 -2.53
N ASN A 101 24.51 15.95 -1.81
CA ASN A 101 24.58 17.40 -1.82
C ASN A 101 25.58 17.88 -2.87
#